data_AF-R6QU66-F1
#
_entry.id   AF-R6QU66-F1
#
_cell.length_a   1.000
_cell.length_b   1.000
_cell.length_c   1.000
_cell.angle_alpha   90.00
_cell.angle_beta   90.00
_cell.angle_gamma   90.00
#
_symmetry.space_group_name_H-M   'P 1'
#
loop_
_entity.id
_entity.type
_entity.pdbx_description
1 polymer ?
#
loop_
_entity_poly.entity_id
_entity_poly.type
_entity_poly.pdbx_seq_one_letter_code
_entity_poly.pdbx_strand_id
1 'polypeptide(L)'
;MKKKKGERGYMRARKTRLGVGTLVGFLLMILIYFIGYYIFGTGKNFVTILAVLVILPTAKIFVQYLMIPWNCKVSDETYNEGEASAAPLKVYYDMLMTAQEKCFAINMLVIDKDENIVAYTCDDKAVPEKFEKGVTNFLNYYDYNAKVKLFKDASQFNKRVRQLAARNTELTDEEMEHIDTVFEKVSIMSI
;
A
#
# COMPACT_ATOMS: atom_id res chain seq x y z
N MET A 1 16.08 4.38 9.54
CA MET A 1 14.76 4.64 10.14
C MET A 1 13.72 3.72 9.51
N LYS A 2 12.78 3.14 10.28
CA LYS A 2 11.67 2.36 9.72
C LYS A 2 10.68 3.34 9.09
N LYS A 3 10.50 3.30 7.77
CA LYS A 3 9.48 4.10 7.09
C LYS A 3 8.08 3.62 7.51
N LYS A 4 7.17 4.54 7.85
CA LYS A 4 5.78 4.23 8.21
C LYS A 4 4.86 4.23 6.99
N LYS A 5 3.68 3.61 7.10
CA LYS A 5 2.63 3.66 6.07
C LYS A 5 2.28 5.12 5.81
N GLY A 6 2.17 5.53 4.55
CA GLY A 6 1.93 6.92 4.18
C GLY A 6 3.20 7.73 3.88
N GLU A 7 4.40 7.20 4.10
CA GLU A 7 5.67 7.89 3.82
C GLU A 7 6.26 7.52 2.45
N ARG A 8 6.92 8.50 1.81
CA ARG A 8 7.59 8.33 0.53
C ARG A 8 8.58 7.17 0.54
N GLY A 9 8.46 6.26 -0.42
CA GLY A 9 9.32 5.09 -0.57
C GLY A 9 9.04 3.98 0.45
N TYR A 10 7.91 4.02 1.16
CA TYR A 10 7.47 2.93 2.03
C TYR A 10 7.34 1.62 1.25
N MET A 11 6.75 1.65 0.05
CA MET A 11 6.58 0.49 -0.82
C MET A 11 7.92 -0.15 -1.18
N ARG A 12 8.91 0.68 -1.54
CA ARG A 12 10.26 0.22 -1.89
C ARG A 12 10.97 -0.41 -0.69
N ALA A 13 10.95 0.25 0.47
CA ALA A 13 11.55 -0.26 1.69
C ALA A 13 10.89 -1.57 2.17
N ARG A 14 9.56 -1.63 2.08
CA ARG A 14 8.78 -2.82 2.43
C ARG A 14 9.07 -3.99 1.50
N LYS A 15 9.14 -3.74 0.19
CA LYS A 15 9.47 -4.78 -0.81
C LYS A 15 10.83 -5.41 -0.54
N THR A 16 11.86 -4.60 -0.30
CA THR A 16 13.19 -5.12 0.03
C THR A 16 13.15 -5.92 1.33
N ARG A 17 12.47 -5.43 2.37
CA ARG A 17 12.39 -6.12 3.66
C ARG A 17 11.66 -7.46 3.56
N LEU A 18 10.53 -7.51 2.85
CA LEU A 18 9.79 -8.75 2.62
C LEU A 18 10.58 -9.72 1.76
N GLY A 19 11.24 -9.25 0.70
CA GLY A 19 12.08 -10.08 -0.17
C GLY A 19 13.25 -10.72 0.58
N VAL A 20 13.96 -9.94 1.41
CA VAL A 20 15.03 -10.46 2.29
C VAL A 20 14.47 -11.45 3.31
N GLY A 21 13.34 -11.12 3.94
CA GLY A 21 12.69 -12.01 4.91
C GLY A 21 12.28 -13.35 4.29
N THR A 22 11.72 -13.33 3.07
CA THR A 22 11.38 -14.54 2.32
C THR A 22 12.62 -15.35 1.97
N LEU A 23 13.68 -14.72 1.47
CA LEU A 23 14.93 -15.41 1.12
C LEU A 23 15.54 -16.12 2.33
N VAL A 24 15.65 -15.41 3.46
CA VAL A 24 16.16 -15.97 4.71
C VAL A 24 15.25 -17.09 5.24
N GLY A 25 13.93 -16.93 5.18
CA GLY A 25 12.97 -17.95 5.61
C GLY A 25 13.08 -19.24 4.81
N PHE A 26 13.19 -19.15 3.47
CA PHE A 26 13.41 -20.32 2.62
C PHE A 26 14.77 -20.97 2.86
N LEU A 27 15.84 -20.19 3.02
CA LEU A 27 17.17 -20.73 3.34
C LEU A 27 17.18 -21.48 4.68
N LEU A 28 16.53 -20.92 5.70
CA LEU A 28 16.43 -21.55 7.02
C LEU A 28 15.61 -22.85 6.95
N MET A 29 14.50 -22.86 6.21
CA MET A 29 13.70 -24.06 5.98
C MET A 29 14.53 -25.17 5.31
N ILE A 30 15.26 -24.84 4.25
CA ILE A 30 16.12 -25.79 3.53
C ILE A 30 17.19 -26.37 4.46
N LEU A 31 17.81 -25.52 5.27
CA LEU A 31 18.86 -25.91 6.22
C LEU A 31 18.33 -26.85 7.31
N ILE A 32 17.17 -26.54 7.91
CA ILE A 32 16.53 -27.42 8.91
C ILE A 32 16.16 -28.78 8.28
N TYR A 33 15.63 -28.78 7.06
CA TYR A 33 15.25 -30.01 6.38
C TYR A 33 16.46 -30.92 6.13
N PHE A 34 17.56 -30.38 5.60
CA PHE A 34 18.78 -31.16 5.35
C PHE A 34 19.44 -31.65 6.64
N ILE A 35 19.46 -30.85 7.71
CA ILE A 35 19.95 -31.29 9.02
C ILE A 35 19.10 -32.45 9.56
N GLY A 36 17.78 -32.31 9.50
CA GLY A 36 16.85 -33.37 9.92
C GLY A 36 17.04 -34.65 9.11
N TYR A 37 17.27 -34.53 7.80
CA TYR A 37 17.52 -35.69 6.95
C TYR A 37 18.87 -36.36 7.26
N TYR A 38 19.94 -35.58 7.46
CA TYR A 38 21.27 -36.12 7.77
C TYR A 38 21.31 -36.87 9.11
N ILE A 39 20.63 -36.34 10.15
CA ILE A 39 20.63 -36.96 11.48
C ILE A 39 19.79 -38.23 11.53
N PHE A 40 18.58 -38.21 10.96
CA PHE A 40 17.62 -39.31 11.13
C PHE A 40 17.53 -40.25 9.93
N GLY A 41 18.13 -39.92 8.79
CA GLY A 41 18.12 -40.73 7.56
C GLY A 41 16.74 -40.92 6.92
N THR A 42 15.67 -40.35 7.49
CA THR A 42 14.30 -40.46 7.00
C THR A 42 13.61 -39.10 7.01
N GLY A 43 12.66 -38.90 6.09
CA GLY A 43 11.85 -37.68 6.02
C GLY A 43 10.68 -37.62 6.99
N LYS A 44 10.45 -38.65 7.80
CA LYS A 44 9.31 -38.77 8.73
C LYS A 44 9.75 -38.54 10.18
N ASN A 45 10.34 -37.39 10.44
CA ASN A 45 10.88 -37.07 11.76
C ASN A 45 10.30 -35.73 12.27
N PHE A 46 10.46 -35.45 13.56
CA PHE A 46 9.93 -34.22 14.16
C PHE A 46 10.58 -32.95 13.57
N VAL A 47 11.82 -33.04 13.09
CA VAL A 47 12.56 -31.92 12.49
C VAL A 47 11.96 -31.53 11.13
N THR A 48 11.56 -32.50 10.30
CA THR A 48 10.89 -32.25 9.03
C THR A 48 9.47 -31.71 9.24
N ILE A 49 8.76 -32.16 10.29
CA ILE A 49 7.47 -31.55 10.68
C ILE A 49 7.68 -30.08 11.06
N LEU A 50 8.72 -29.77 11.85
CA LEU A 50 9.05 -28.40 12.24
C LEU A 50 9.39 -27.53 11.01
N ALA A 51 10.14 -28.07 10.04
CA ALA A 51 10.43 -27.39 8.78
C ALA A 51 9.15 -27.03 8.00
N VAL A 52 8.17 -27.94 7.95
CA VAL A 52 6.87 -27.68 7.32
C VAL A 52 6.10 -26.60 8.09
N LEU A 53 6.14 -26.58 9.42
CA LEU A 53 5.48 -25.52 10.20
C LEU A 53 6.08 -24.13 9.93
N VAL A 54 7.40 -24.05 9.73
CA VAL A 54 8.11 -22.80 9.41
C VAL A 54 7.80 -22.29 7.99
N ILE A 55 7.37 -23.17 7.07
CA ILE A 55 7.01 -22.73 5.72
C ILE A 55 5.73 -21.90 5.69
N LEU A 56 4.79 -22.12 6.62
CA LEU A 56 3.51 -21.42 6.65
C LEU A 56 3.67 -19.90 6.83
N PRO A 57 4.41 -19.39 7.85
CA PRO A 57 4.66 -17.96 7.96
C PRO A 57 5.52 -17.43 6.79
N THR A 58 6.47 -18.22 6.29
CA THR A 58 7.34 -17.83 5.17
C THR A 58 6.55 -17.63 3.87
N ALA A 59 5.63 -18.56 3.57
CA ALA A 59 4.73 -18.48 2.43
C ALA A 59 3.83 -17.23 2.53
N LYS A 60 3.31 -16.91 3.72
CA LYS A 60 2.55 -15.67 3.94
C LYS A 60 3.38 -14.42 3.61
N ILE A 61 4.62 -14.34 4.08
CA ILE A 61 5.55 -13.22 3.78
C ILE A 61 5.82 -13.14 2.27
N PHE A 62 5.98 -14.28 1.60
CA PHE A 62 6.22 -14.33 0.15
C PHE A 62 5.02 -13.84 -0.66
N VAL A 63 3.80 -14.23 -0.30
CA VAL A 63 2.59 -13.71 -0.95
C VAL A 63 2.51 -12.19 -0.78
N GLN A 64 2.80 -11.67 0.41
CA GLN A 64 2.86 -10.22 0.63
C GLN A 64 3.93 -9.53 -0.23
N TYR A 65 5.07 -10.18 -0.46
CA TYR A 65 6.11 -9.69 -1.37
C TYR A 65 5.60 -9.64 -2.83
N LEU A 66 4.92 -10.69 -3.28
CA LEU A 66 4.38 -10.78 -4.64
C LEU A 66 3.24 -9.77 -4.90
N MET A 67 2.47 -9.41 -3.87
CA MET A 67 1.42 -8.40 -3.97
C MET A 67 1.95 -7.00 -4.31
N ILE A 68 3.24 -6.71 -4.04
CA ILE A 68 3.83 -5.40 -4.36
C ILE A 68 4.25 -5.34 -5.83
N PRO A 69 3.62 -4.50 -6.67
CA PRO A 69 3.91 -4.46 -8.09
C PRO A 69 5.38 -4.11 -8.35
N TRP A 70 5.98 -4.76 -9.34
CA TRP A 70 7.39 -4.58 -9.67
C TRP A 70 7.67 -3.34 -10.53
N ASN A 71 6.72 -3.01 -11.38
CA ASN A 71 6.88 -1.95 -12.38
C ASN A 71 6.44 -0.58 -11.86
N CYS A 72 5.76 -0.53 -10.72
CA CYS A 72 5.27 0.72 -10.15
C CYS A 72 6.40 1.39 -9.35
N LYS A 73 7.26 2.13 -10.05
CA LYS A 73 8.30 2.99 -9.48
C LYS A 73 8.02 4.42 -9.88
N VAL A 74 7.72 5.27 -8.90
CA VAL A 74 7.57 6.71 -9.10
C VAL A 74 8.92 7.38 -8.83
N SER A 75 9.28 8.36 -9.66
CA SER A 75 10.50 9.16 -9.47
C SER A 75 10.33 10.13 -8.31
N ASP A 76 11.43 10.49 -7.65
CA ASP A 76 11.42 11.48 -6.57
C ASP A 76 10.90 12.86 -7.05
N GLU A 77 11.10 13.18 -8.33
CA GLU A 77 10.58 14.39 -8.98
C GLU A 77 9.05 14.40 -9.03
N THR A 78 8.40 13.32 -9.46
CA THR A 78 6.93 13.23 -9.47
C THR A 78 6.33 13.32 -8.07
N TYR A 79 7.01 12.79 -7.05
CA TYR A 79 6.56 12.97 -5.66
C TYR A 79 6.65 14.44 -5.21
N ASN A 80 7.75 15.13 -5.55
CA ASN A 80 7.92 16.53 -5.20
C ASN A 80 6.89 17.44 -5.91
N GLU A 81 6.61 17.18 -7.19
CA GLU A 81 5.58 17.90 -7.93
C GLU A 81 4.18 17.69 -7.36
N GLY A 82 3.88 16.46 -6.91
CA GLY A 82 2.63 16.11 -6.27
C GLY A 82 2.43 16.86 -4.95
N GLU A 83 3.47 16.94 -4.12
CA GLU A 83 3.45 17.69 -2.86
C GLU A 83 3.30 19.20 -3.08
N ALA A 84 4.09 19.76 -4.00
CA ALA A 84 4.00 21.17 -4.35
C ALA A 84 2.61 21.54 -4.91
N SER A 85 1.98 20.60 -5.62
CA SER A 85 0.63 20.78 -6.16
C SER A 85 -0.47 20.62 -5.13
N ALA A 86 -0.20 19.92 -4.02
CA ALA A 86 -1.17 19.60 -2.98
C ALA A 86 -1.24 20.63 -1.86
N ALA A 87 -0.18 21.40 -1.61
CA ALA A 87 -0.15 22.41 -0.56
C ALA A 87 -1.38 23.35 -0.66
N PRO A 88 -2.22 23.46 0.40
CA PRO A 88 -1.98 23.11 1.81
C PRO A 88 -2.42 21.70 2.27
N LEU A 89 -2.99 20.87 1.39
CA LEU A 89 -3.49 19.52 1.73
C LEU A 89 -2.35 18.51 1.99
N LYS A 90 -2.61 17.57 2.90
CA LYS A 90 -1.70 16.47 3.20
C LYS A 90 -1.73 15.41 2.10
N VAL A 91 -0.56 14.99 1.64
CA VAL A 91 -0.42 13.89 0.68
C VAL A 91 0.02 12.64 1.43
N TYR A 92 -0.73 11.56 1.25
CA TYR A 92 -0.38 10.24 1.76
C TYR A 92 0.26 9.42 0.65
N TYR A 93 1.40 8.81 0.94
CA TYR A 93 2.21 8.12 -0.05
C TYR A 93 2.18 6.60 0.10
N ASP A 94 2.38 5.90 -1.02
CA ASP A 94 2.81 4.50 -1.05
C ASP A 94 1.94 3.52 -0.24
N MET A 95 0.67 3.37 -0.62
CA MET A 95 -0.30 2.46 0.00
C MET A 95 -0.71 1.31 -0.92
N LEU A 96 -0.77 0.08 -0.38
CA LEU A 96 -1.35 -1.09 -1.07
C LEU A 96 -2.78 -1.26 -0.62
N MET A 97 -3.73 -0.68 -1.34
CA MET A 97 -5.13 -0.77 -1.00
C MET A 97 -5.77 -1.99 -1.63
N THR A 98 -6.56 -2.72 -0.86
CA THR A 98 -7.37 -3.81 -1.37
C THR A 98 -8.80 -3.33 -1.51
N ALA A 99 -9.26 -3.27 -2.75
CA ALA A 99 -10.63 -2.91 -3.08
C ALA A 99 -11.25 -4.08 -3.84
N GLN A 100 -12.30 -4.67 -3.26
CA GLN A 100 -12.92 -5.90 -3.77
C GLN A 100 -11.90 -7.05 -3.87
N GLU A 101 -11.83 -7.75 -5.01
CA GLU A 101 -10.94 -8.88 -5.26
C GLU A 101 -9.55 -8.47 -5.79
N LYS A 102 -9.23 -7.18 -5.83
CA LYS A 102 -7.97 -6.68 -6.39
C LYS A 102 -7.20 -5.79 -5.43
N CYS A 103 -5.88 -5.94 -5.46
CA CYS A 103 -4.94 -5.05 -4.82
C CYS A 103 -4.53 -3.94 -5.79
N PHE A 104 -4.45 -2.71 -5.29
CA PHE A 104 -4.08 -1.51 -6.01
C PHE A 104 -2.91 -0.85 -5.30
N ALA A 105 -1.82 -0.60 -6.02
CA ALA A 105 -0.73 0.21 -5.50
C ALA A 105 -1.03 1.69 -5.76
N ILE A 106 -1.31 2.42 -4.68
CA ILE A 106 -1.55 3.85 -4.70
C ILE A 106 -0.28 4.56 -4.26
N ASN A 107 0.27 5.41 -5.12
CA ASN A 107 1.54 6.07 -4.86
C ASN A 107 1.35 7.42 -4.19
N MET A 108 0.29 8.14 -4.56
CA MET A 108 -0.10 9.41 -3.95
C MET A 108 -1.61 9.40 -3.75
N LEU A 109 -2.06 9.84 -2.58
CA LEU A 109 -3.46 9.97 -2.23
C LEU A 109 -3.64 11.29 -1.50
N VAL A 110 -4.63 12.07 -1.93
CA VAL A 110 -5.00 13.35 -1.34
C VAL A 110 -6.48 13.27 -0.97
N ILE A 111 -6.81 13.71 0.24
CA ILE A 111 -8.17 13.77 0.75
C ILE A 111 -8.49 15.24 0.98
N ASP A 112 -9.65 15.64 0.49
CA ASP A 112 -10.26 16.96 0.65
C ASP A 112 -11.18 16.98 1.89
N LYS A 113 -11.48 18.17 2.42
CA LYS A 113 -12.44 18.38 3.51
C LYS A 113 -13.86 17.92 3.17
N ASP A 114 -14.25 18.05 1.89
CA ASP A 114 -15.52 17.57 1.34
C ASP A 114 -15.49 16.06 1.01
N GLU A 115 -14.56 15.30 1.60
CA GLU A 115 -14.41 13.84 1.42
C GLU A 115 -14.11 13.42 -0.04
N ASN A 116 -13.60 14.35 -0.87
CA ASN A 116 -13.12 14.03 -2.20
C ASN A 116 -11.74 13.35 -2.10
N ILE A 117 -11.64 12.11 -2.56
CA ILE A 117 -10.39 11.34 -2.55
C ILE A 117 -9.83 11.30 -3.96
N VAL A 118 -8.63 11.84 -4.13
CA VAL A 118 -7.89 11.78 -5.40
C VAL A 118 -6.65 10.95 -5.20
N ALA A 119 -6.56 9.88 -5.98
CA ALA A 119 -5.46 8.92 -5.92
C ALA A 119 -4.71 8.87 -7.25
N TYR A 120 -3.42 8.55 -7.18
CA TYR A 120 -2.55 8.30 -8.31
C TYR A 120 -1.89 6.93 -8.18
N THR A 121 -1.82 6.20 -9.28
CA THR A 121 -1.13 4.91 -9.39
C THR A 121 -0.20 4.91 -10.60
N CYS A 122 1.00 4.34 -10.42
CA CYS A 122 1.89 3.98 -11.52
C CYS A 122 1.67 2.54 -12.04
N ASP A 123 0.62 1.85 -11.59
CA ASP A 123 0.29 0.52 -12.09
C ASP A 123 -0.61 0.62 -13.33
N ASP A 124 -0.03 0.35 -14.50
CA ASP A 124 -0.74 0.33 -15.77
C ASP A 124 -1.89 -0.69 -15.78
N LYS A 125 -1.78 -1.76 -14.99
CA LYS A 125 -2.78 -2.83 -14.90
C LYS A 125 -3.94 -2.49 -13.96
N ALA A 126 -3.84 -1.40 -13.21
CA ALA A 126 -4.93 -0.94 -12.35
C ALA A 126 -6.19 -0.63 -13.18
N VAL A 127 -7.36 -0.98 -12.65
CA VAL A 127 -8.66 -0.64 -13.24
C VAL A 127 -9.30 0.44 -12.38
N PRO A 128 -9.23 1.75 -12.77
CA PRO A 128 -9.72 2.87 -11.98
C PRO A 128 -11.15 2.68 -11.46
N GLU A 129 -12.07 2.25 -12.33
CA GLU A 129 -13.47 2.06 -11.98
C GLU A 129 -13.70 1.08 -10.82
N LYS A 130 -12.87 0.02 -10.73
CA LYS A 130 -12.98 -0.98 -9.65
C LYS A 130 -12.48 -0.41 -8.33
N PHE A 131 -11.39 0.37 -8.37
CA PHE A 131 -10.87 1.06 -7.21
C PHE A 131 -11.87 2.09 -6.70
N GLU A 132 -12.37 2.96 -7.58
CA GLU A 132 -13.33 4.02 -7.25
C GLU A 132 -14.59 3.44 -6.61
N LYS A 133 -15.20 2.43 -7.23
CA LYS A 133 -16.37 1.73 -6.65
C LYS A 133 -16.05 1.06 -5.32
N GLY A 134 -14.91 0.39 -5.20
CA GLY A 134 -14.55 -0.33 -3.97
C GLY A 134 -14.33 0.60 -2.78
N VAL A 135 -13.61 1.70 -2.98
CA VAL A 135 -13.33 2.68 -1.92
C VAL A 135 -14.59 3.49 -1.58
N THR A 136 -15.37 3.92 -2.58
CA THR A 136 -16.65 4.62 -2.32
C THR A 136 -17.62 3.71 -1.57
N ASN A 137 -17.77 2.44 -1.95
CA ASN A 137 -18.64 1.50 -1.22
C ASN A 137 -18.18 1.28 0.22
N PHE A 138 -16.86 1.21 0.45
CA PHE A 138 -16.31 1.06 1.80
C PHE A 138 -16.55 2.31 2.65
N LEU A 139 -16.41 3.50 2.08
CA LEU A 139 -16.63 4.75 2.81
C LEU A 139 -18.11 5.03 3.07
N ASN A 140 -18.99 4.68 2.14
CA ASN A 140 -20.43 4.72 2.33
C ASN A 140 -20.90 3.83 3.50
N TYR A 141 -20.19 2.73 3.78
CA TYR A 141 -20.49 1.89 4.95
C TYR A 141 -20.27 2.61 6.29
N TYR A 142 -19.41 3.63 6.30
CA TYR A 142 -19.15 4.49 7.47
C TYR A 142 -19.88 5.84 7.39
N ASP A 143 -20.92 5.94 6.56
CA ASP A 143 -21.72 7.16 6.33
C ASP A 143 -20.95 8.36 5.74
N TYR A 144 -19.83 8.12 5.05
CA TYR A 144 -19.11 9.15 4.29
C TYR A 144 -19.54 9.15 2.83
N ASN A 145 -19.86 10.31 2.27
CA ASN A 145 -20.29 10.44 0.87
C ASN A 145 -19.10 10.77 -0.04
N ALA A 146 -18.08 9.92 0.03
CA ALA A 146 -16.78 10.18 -0.56
C ALA A 146 -16.77 9.96 -2.09
N LYS A 147 -16.27 10.98 -2.81
CA LYS A 147 -16.05 10.89 -4.27
C LYS A 147 -14.61 10.51 -4.53
N VAL A 148 -14.40 9.28 -5.01
CA VAL A 148 -13.08 8.74 -5.28
C VAL A 148 -12.75 8.85 -6.77
N LYS A 149 -11.55 9.32 -7.10
CA LYS A 149 -11.00 9.29 -8.46
C LYS A 149 -9.59 8.72 -8.48
N LEU A 150 -9.32 7.79 -9.41
CA LEU A 150 -7.99 7.23 -9.62
C LEU A 150 -7.40 7.65 -10.96
N PHE A 151 -6.23 8.29 -10.91
CA PHE A 151 -5.47 8.71 -12.08
C PHE A 151 -4.26 7.78 -12.33
N LYS A 152 -4.01 7.48 -13.61
CA LYS A 152 -2.78 6.82 -14.07
C LYS A 152 -1.72 7.80 -14.57
N ASP A 153 -2.14 9.02 -14.87
CA ASP A 153 -1.28 10.10 -15.38
C ASP A 153 -1.02 11.11 -14.25
N ALA A 154 0.25 11.32 -13.95
CA ALA A 154 0.70 12.25 -12.91
C ALA A 154 0.33 13.71 -13.24
N SER A 155 0.33 14.10 -14.51
CA SER A 155 -0.01 15.46 -14.93
C SER A 155 -1.49 15.77 -14.68
N GLN A 156 -2.37 14.81 -15.02
CA GLN A 156 -3.81 14.93 -14.75
C GLN A 156 -4.12 14.93 -13.26
N PHE A 157 -3.42 14.09 -12.50
CA PHE A 157 -3.49 14.06 -11.04
C PHE A 157 -3.10 15.43 -10.46
N ASN A 158 -1.93 15.96 -10.80
CA ASN A 158 -1.44 17.24 -10.31
C ASN A 158 -2.40 18.39 -10.64
N LYS A 159 -2.95 18.42 -11.86
CA LYS A 159 -3.96 19.42 -12.25
C LYS A 159 -5.22 19.33 -11.38
N ARG A 160 -5.70 18.12 -11.08
CA ARG A 160 -6.88 17.92 -10.24
C ARG A 160 -6.62 18.28 -8.78
N VAL A 161 -5.45 17.92 -8.26
CA VAL A 161 -5.03 18.25 -6.90
C VAL A 161 -4.90 19.76 -6.72
N ARG A 162 -4.31 20.49 -7.68
CA ARG A 162 -4.26 21.97 -7.63
C ARG A 162 -5.65 22.61 -7.56
N GLN A 163 -6.63 22.05 -8.27
CA GLN A 163 -8.01 22.54 -8.20
C GLN A 163 -8.65 22.32 -6.82
N LEU A 164 -8.27 21.25 -6.12
CA LEU A 164 -8.73 20.98 -4.75
C LEU A 164 -8.00 21.87 -3.75
N ALA A 165 -6.67 21.99 -3.86
CA ALA A 165 -5.87 22.85 -3.00
C ALA A 165 -6.35 24.32 -3.05
N ALA A 166 -6.68 24.84 -4.25
CA ALA A 166 -7.21 26.19 -4.41
C ALA A 166 -8.59 26.43 -3.76
N ARG A 167 -9.32 25.37 -3.41
CA ARG A 167 -10.61 25.45 -2.70
C ARG A 167 -10.44 25.38 -1.17
N ASN A 168 -9.28 24.92 -0.70
CA ASN A 168 -8.98 24.66 0.71
C ASN A 168 -7.85 25.54 1.22
N THR A 169 -7.88 26.81 0.88
CA THR A 169 -6.81 27.78 1.17
C THR A 169 -6.59 27.98 2.68
N GLU A 170 -7.63 27.78 3.49
CA GLU A 170 -7.58 27.78 4.95
C GLU A 170 -8.30 26.52 5.43
N LEU A 171 -7.54 25.53 5.93
CA LEU A 171 -8.09 24.38 6.64
C LEU A 171 -8.10 24.69 8.13
N THR A 172 -9.23 24.47 8.79
CA THR A 172 -9.29 24.53 10.25
C THR A 172 -8.69 23.25 10.88
N ASP A 173 -8.28 23.32 12.15
CA ASP A 173 -7.75 22.15 12.86
C ASP A 173 -8.78 20.99 12.90
N GLU A 174 -10.08 21.31 12.99
CA GLU A 174 -11.18 20.33 12.94
C GLU A 174 -11.29 19.65 11.57
N GLU A 175 -11.12 20.39 10.47
CA GLU A 175 -11.13 19.84 9.11
C GLU A 175 -9.91 18.94 8.86
N MET A 176 -8.74 19.29 9.43
CA MET A 176 -7.56 18.45 9.38
C MET A 176 -7.72 17.15 10.18
N GLU A 177 -8.35 17.21 11.35
CA GLU A 177 -8.66 16.03 12.18
C GLU A 177 -9.69 15.12 11.49
N HIS A 178 -10.70 15.70 10.83
CA HIS A 178 -11.64 14.94 9.99
C HIS A 178 -10.93 14.23 8.84
N ILE A 179 -10.03 14.91 8.13
CA ILE A 179 -9.23 14.33 7.05
C ILE A 179 -8.37 13.17 7.56
N ASP A 180 -7.71 13.33 8.70
CA ASP A 180 -6.89 12.27 9.30
C ASP A 180 -7.75 11.08 9.77
N THR A 181 -8.97 11.32 10.25
CA THR A 181 -9.94 10.27 10.62
C THR A 181 -10.41 9.48 9.40
N VAL A 182 -10.75 10.18 8.31
CA VAL A 182 -11.12 9.55 7.02
C VAL A 182 -9.93 8.76 6.48
N PHE A 183 -8.72 9.32 6.54
CA PHE A 183 -7.51 8.61 6.15
C PHE A 183 -7.29 7.34 6.97
N GLU A 184 -7.47 7.39 8.30
CA GLU A 184 -7.32 6.22 9.15
C GLU A 184 -8.25 5.09 8.70
N LYS A 185 -9.51 5.41 8.42
CA LYS A 185 -10.49 4.44 7.90
C LYS A 185 -10.09 3.90 6.52
N VAL A 186 -9.67 4.76 5.60
CA VAL A 186 -9.17 4.33 4.27
C VAL A 186 -7.92 3.46 4.41
N SER A 187 -7.06 3.74 5.39
CA SER A 187 -5.84 2.99 5.65
C SER A 187 -6.10 1.58 6.15
N ILE A 188 -7.29 1.28 6.70
CA ILE A 188 -7.71 -0.08 7.08
C ILE A 188 -7.76 -0.99 5.85
N MET A 189 -8.15 -0.45 4.69
CA MET A 189 -8.10 -1.19 3.42
C MET A 189 -6.66 -1.42 2.92
N SER A 190 -5.66 -0.82 3.55
CA SER A 190 -4.26 -0.99 3.16
C SER A 190 -3.62 -2.19 3.86
N ILE A 191 -3.13 -3.15 3.07
CA ILE A 191 -2.33 -4.28 3.58
C ILE A 191 -0.93 -3.77 3.89
#